data_AF-A0A533ZET4-F1
#
_entry.id   AF-A0A533ZET4-F1
#
_cell.length_a   1.000
_cell.length_b   1.000
_cell.length_c   1.000
_cell.angle_alpha   90.00
_cell.angle_beta   90.00
_cell.angle_gamma   90.00
#
_symmetry.space_group_name_H-M   'P 1'
#
loop_
_entity.id
_entity.type
_entity.pdbx_description
1 polymer ?
#
loop_
_entity_poly.entity_id
_entity_poly.type
_entity_poly.pdbx_seq_one_letter_code
_entity_poly.pdbx_strand_id
1 'polypeptide(L)'
;MESVRVASVSQQDRRQVRAKSQQDSQSSLVTRLSRRAEPHRKPVVLRLTRYGPVPPPRSVTPSLDSPAHDFRALFRHPSSRSRPLPAPADPTRTAPSGRLTSTSLAITLPVPPTINHQYATVNARRLLTAKGRQYKESVAQEVLIVLGRSAYRQPLLRALRSSDLALSIRFHFTSPLRRDVDGGLKIAQDALCEALAINDNRITEIHLYKQRDPTHPRIEVTLIPVPCRS
;
A
#
# COMPACT_ATOMS: atom_id res chain seq x y z
N MET A 1 -9.67 -10.81 -77.52
CA MET A 1 -9.38 -9.64 -76.67
C MET A 1 -8.32 -10.04 -75.67
N GLU A 2 -7.40 -9.12 -75.40
CA GLU A 2 -6.01 -9.28 -74.98
C GLU A 2 -5.62 -10.31 -73.90
N SER A 3 -4.44 -10.88 -74.16
CA SER A 3 -3.59 -11.70 -73.31
C SER A 3 -2.56 -10.78 -72.61
N VAL A 4 -2.39 -10.88 -71.29
CA VAL A 4 -1.29 -10.22 -70.56
C VAL A 4 -0.24 -11.26 -70.21
N ARG A 5 0.98 -11.00 -70.71
CA ARG A 5 2.18 -11.81 -70.55
C ARG A 5 2.91 -11.51 -69.22
N VAL A 6 3.57 -12.56 -68.77
CA VAL A 6 4.58 -12.68 -67.71
C VAL A 6 5.83 -11.84 -68.02
N ALA A 7 6.48 -11.27 -66.99
CA ALA A 7 7.92 -11.00 -67.01
C ALA A 7 8.53 -11.12 -65.60
N SER A 8 9.57 -11.94 -65.52
CA SER A 8 10.44 -12.24 -64.38
C SER A 8 11.85 -11.72 -64.67
N VAL A 9 12.52 -11.06 -63.72
CA VAL A 9 14.00 -10.85 -63.64
C VAL A 9 14.31 -10.56 -62.16
N SER A 10 14.86 -11.49 -61.37
CA SER A 10 16.23 -12.03 -61.25
C SER A 10 17.24 -11.13 -60.51
N GLN A 11 17.80 -11.70 -59.45
CA GLN A 11 18.88 -11.17 -58.61
C GLN A 11 20.22 -11.34 -59.32
N GLN A 12 21.03 -10.28 -59.45
CA GLN A 12 22.51 -10.28 -59.50
C GLN A 12 22.98 -8.89 -59.99
N ASP A 13 23.36 -7.99 -59.07
CA ASP A 13 24.62 -7.27 -59.25
C ASP A 13 25.07 -6.59 -57.94
N ARG A 14 26.18 -7.11 -57.44
CA ARG A 14 26.92 -6.65 -56.26
C ARG A 14 28.18 -5.96 -56.78
N ARG A 15 28.57 -4.87 -56.11
CA ARG A 15 29.96 -4.35 -55.99
C ARG A 15 30.51 -3.56 -57.18
N GLN A 16 30.65 -2.27 -56.93
CA GLN A 16 31.69 -1.29 -57.34
C GLN A 16 30.94 0.05 -57.29
N VAL A 17 31.13 0.91 -56.30
CA VAL A 17 32.17 1.95 -56.31
C VAL A 17 32.52 2.35 -54.86
N ARG A 18 33.78 2.12 -54.48
CA ARG A 18 34.48 2.78 -53.37
C ARG A 18 35.77 3.30 -53.97
N ALA A 19 36.02 4.61 -53.89
CA ALA A 19 37.33 5.31 -53.84
C ALA A 19 37.37 6.62 -54.67
N LYS A 20 38.01 7.63 -54.07
CA LYS A 20 38.31 9.02 -54.51
C LYS A 20 37.10 9.98 -54.42
N SER A 21 37.09 11.03 -53.59
CA SER A 21 38.16 12.00 -53.31
C SER A 21 38.21 12.42 -51.82
N GLN A 22 39.39 12.32 -51.23
CA GLN A 22 39.87 13.12 -50.09
C GLN A 22 40.46 14.44 -50.61
N GLN A 23 40.80 15.36 -49.69
CA GLN A 23 41.56 16.62 -49.86
C GLN A 23 40.71 17.75 -50.47
N ASP A 24 40.39 18.86 -49.79
CA ASP A 24 41.25 19.76 -48.99
C ASP A 24 40.49 20.40 -47.80
N SER A 25 41.01 20.38 -46.56
CA SER A 25 41.96 21.36 -45.96
C SER A 25 41.27 22.71 -45.61
N GLN A 26 41.38 23.35 -44.45
CA GLN A 26 41.99 23.16 -43.13
C GLN A 26 41.47 24.33 -42.23
N SER A 27 41.61 24.19 -40.90
CA SER A 27 41.62 25.27 -39.90
C SER A 27 40.24 25.85 -39.50
N SER A 28 39.84 26.00 -38.24
CA SER A 28 40.61 26.23 -37.02
C SER A 28 39.80 25.84 -35.78
N LEU A 29 40.45 25.08 -34.89
CA LEU A 29 40.06 24.90 -33.49
C LEU A 29 40.22 26.23 -32.73
N VAL A 30 39.14 26.75 -32.14
CA VAL A 30 39.22 27.60 -30.94
C VAL A 30 38.01 27.36 -30.04
N THR A 31 38.31 26.73 -28.92
CA THR A 31 37.57 26.61 -27.66
C THR A 31 36.81 27.90 -27.29
N ARG A 32 35.51 27.79 -26.96
CA ARG A 32 34.83 28.66 -25.97
C ARG A 32 33.59 27.96 -25.38
N LEU A 33 33.84 27.28 -24.26
CA LEU A 33 33.07 27.30 -23.01
C LEU A 33 31.53 27.39 -23.06
N SER A 34 30.91 26.26 -22.73
CA SER A 34 29.77 26.08 -21.82
C SER A 34 28.85 27.28 -21.53
N ARG A 35 27.61 27.19 -22.00
CA ARG A 35 26.44 27.72 -21.27
C ARG A 35 25.45 26.58 -21.03
N ARG A 36 25.63 25.88 -19.91
CA ARG A 36 24.56 25.05 -19.31
C ARG A 36 23.46 25.99 -18.82
N ALA A 37 22.23 25.69 -19.19
CA ALA A 37 21.05 26.32 -18.60
C ALA A 37 20.96 25.87 -17.12
N GLU A 38 21.10 26.83 -16.21
CA GLU A 38 20.88 26.65 -14.78
C GLU A 38 19.38 26.48 -14.48
N PRO A 39 18.97 25.48 -13.67
CA PRO A 39 17.59 25.36 -13.23
C PRO A 39 17.30 26.40 -12.13
N HIS A 40 16.27 27.23 -12.34
CA HIS A 40 15.74 28.18 -11.37
C HIS A 40 15.40 27.49 -10.03
N ARG A 41 16.29 27.63 -9.04
CA ARG A 41 16.00 27.30 -7.63
C ARG A 41 15.13 28.41 -7.04
N LYS A 42 13.88 28.09 -6.71
CA LYS A 42 13.04 28.93 -5.86
C LYS A 42 13.71 29.07 -4.48
N PRO A 43 13.67 30.25 -3.82
CA PRO A 43 14.26 30.41 -2.50
C PRO A 43 13.55 29.51 -1.49
N VAL A 44 14.31 28.63 -0.85
CA VAL A 44 13.85 27.83 0.29
C VAL A 44 13.76 28.75 1.49
N VAL A 45 12.56 29.02 1.98
CA VAL A 45 12.35 29.76 3.22
C VAL A 45 12.70 28.82 4.38
N LEU A 46 13.90 28.98 4.93
CA LEU A 46 14.33 28.29 6.15
C LEU A 46 13.58 28.91 7.34
N ARG A 47 12.55 28.22 7.83
CA ARG A 47 11.89 28.59 9.09
C ARG A 47 12.80 28.19 10.26
N LEU A 48 13.53 29.17 10.79
CA LEU A 48 14.42 28.98 11.94
C LEU A 48 13.57 28.85 13.22
N THR A 49 13.28 27.62 13.65
CA THR A 49 12.73 27.36 14.99
C THR A 49 13.87 27.43 16.00
N ARG A 50 13.90 28.49 16.81
CA ARG A 50 14.78 28.54 17.99
C ARG A 50 14.23 27.55 19.03
N TYR A 51 15.02 26.53 19.34
CA TYR A 51 14.78 25.66 20.48
C TYR A 51 15.18 26.41 21.75
N GLY A 52 14.23 26.65 22.65
CA GLY A 52 14.52 27.08 24.01
C GLY A 52 15.19 25.94 24.80
N PRO A 53 15.98 26.25 25.84
CA PRO A 53 16.72 25.24 26.59
C PRO A 53 15.77 24.25 27.26
N VAL A 54 16.05 22.96 27.06
CA VAL A 54 15.37 21.84 27.72
C VAL A 54 15.81 21.83 29.19
N PRO A 55 14.88 21.81 30.17
CA PRO A 55 15.26 21.71 31.57
C PRO A 55 15.93 20.35 31.85
N PRO A 56 16.96 20.30 32.71
CA PRO A 56 17.69 19.07 32.97
C PRO A 56 16.78 18.02 33.64
N PRO A 57 17.01 16.72 33.35
CA PRO A 57 16.30 15.65 34.04
C PRO A 57 16.62 15.68 35.53
N ARG A 58 15.58 15.61 36.37
CA ARG A 58 15.74 15.45 37.81
C ARG A 58 16.42 14.12 38.08
N SER A 59 17.63 14.16 38.65
CA SER A 59 18.34 13.02 39.18
C SER A 59 17.56 12.45 40.35
N VAL A 60 16.96 11.27 40.16
CA VAL A 60 16.37 10.47 41.25
C VAL A 60 17.48 9.54 41.74
N THR A 61 17.98 9.78 42.93
CA THR A 61 18.86 8.84 43.65
C THR A 61 18.06 7.62 44.10
N PRO A 62 18.55 6.38 43.93
CA PRO A 62 17.88 5.21 44.47
C PRO A 62 18.24 5.07 45.95
N SER A 63 17.27 5.25 46.84
CA SER A 63 17.38 4.79 48.22
C SER A 63 17.12 3.28 48.25
N LEU A 64 18.14 2.51 48.66
CA LEU A 64 17.97 1.15 49.17
C LEU A 64 17.06 1.23 50.39
N ASP A 65 15.88 0.65 50.30
CA ASP A 65 15.19 -0.02 51.41
C ASP A 65 14.00 -0.80 50.84
N SER A 66 14.17 -2.11 50.73
CA SER A 66 13.08 -3.06 50.49
C SER A 66 12.46 -3.48 51.82
N PRO A 67 11.13 -3.57 51.87
CA PRO A 67 10.49 -4.72 52.49
C PRO A 67 9.69 -5.51 51.45
N ALA A 68 9.81 -6.84 51.53
CA ALA A 68 9.05 -7.79 50.74
C ALA A 68 7.54 -7.62 50.99
N HIS A 69 6.75 -7.33 49.95
CA HIS A 69 5.29 -7.26 50.03
C HIS A 69 4.61 -8.13 48.95
N ASP A 70 4.25 -9.32 49.39
CA ASP A 70 2.91 -9.92 49.33
C ASP A 70 2.09 -9.75 48.02
N PHE A 71 2.17 -10.76 47.15
CA PHE A 71 1.50 -10.85 45.85
C PHE A 71 -0.04 -11.03 45.92
N ARG A 72 -0.66 -10.93 47.11
CA ARG A 72 -2.10 -11.21 47.30
C ARG A 72 -3.02 -9.98 47.24
N ALA A 73 -2.48 -8.77 47.04
CA ALA A 73 -3.27 -7.52 47.03
C ALA A 73 -3.83 -7.10 45.65
N LEU A 74 -3.58 -7.86 44.57
CA LEU A 74 -3.99 -7.49 43.20
C LEU A 74 -5.48 -7.75 42.88
N PHE A 75 -6.26 -8.30 43.81
CA PHE A 75 -7.69 -8.55 43.63
C PHE A 75 -8.51 -7.83 44.72
N ARG A 76 -8.53 -6.50 44.67
CA ARG A 76 -9.52 -5.70 45.39
C ARG A 76 -10.25 -4.80 44.40
N HIS A 77 -11.50 -5.16 44.12
CA HIS A 77 -12.40 -4.37 43.29
C HIS A 77 -12.69 -3.01 43.93
N PRO A 78 -12.63 -1.89 43.19
CA PRO A 78 -13.32 -0.68 43.60
C PRO A 78 -14.80 -0.75 43.19
N SER A 79 -15.68 -0.65 44.19
CA SER A 79 -17.13 -0.49 44.01
C SER A 79 -17.50 0.84 43.34
N SER A 80 -18.35 0.72 42.32
CA SER A 80 -19.42 1.63 41.86
C SER A 80 -19.21 3.16 41.82
N ARG A 81 -19.07 3.69 40.59
CA ARG A 81 -19.94 4.78 40.11
C ARG A 81 -20.57 4.36 38.79
N SER A 82 -21.86 4.05 38.84
CA SER A 82 -22.72 3.65 37.73
C SER A 82 -22.87 4.81 36.74
N ARG A 83 -22.05 4.80 35.68
CA ARG A 83 -22.35 5.56 34.46
C ARG A 83 -23.42 4.78 33.69
N PRO A 84 -24.50 5.41 33.19
CA PRO A 84 -25.47 4.71 32.35
C PRO A 84 -24.75 4.03 31.20
N LEU A 85 -24.96 2.73 31.07
CA LEU A 85 -24.49 1.95 29.93
C LEU A 85 -25.09 2.59 28.66
N PRO A 86 -24.30 2.79 27.58
CA PRO A 86 -24.91 3.06 26.29
C PRO A 86 -25.87 1.91 25.98
N ALA A 87 -27.08 2.26 25.52
CA ALA A 87 -28.12 1.31 25.16
C ALA A 87 -27.55 0.18 24.29
N PRO A 88 -28.09 -1.07 24.39
CA PRO A 88 -27.63 -2.16 23.56
C PRO A 88 -27.76 -1.74 22.10
N ALA A 89 -26.62 -1.70 21.40
CA ALA A 89 -26.61 -1.47 19.97
C ALA A 89 -27.53 -2.52 19.33
N ASP A 90 -28.42 -2.05 18.44
CA ASP A 90 -29.31 -2.89 17.64
C ASP A 90 -28.56 -4.13 17.11
N PRO A 91 -29.02 -5.37 17.40
CA PRO A 91 -28.37 -6.57 16.89
C PRO A 91 -28.55 -6.75 15.36
N THR A 92 -29.26 -5.85 14.68
CA THR A 92 -29.59 -5.93 13.25
C THR A 92 -28.60 -5.23 12.31
N ARG A 93 -27.46 -4.70 12.80
CA ARG A 93 -26.43 -4.12 11.92
C ARG A 93 -24.99 -4.54 12.23
N THR A 94 -24.80 -5.76 12.74
CA THR A 94 -23.50 -6.43 12.65
C THR A 94 -23.37 -6.97 11.23
N ALA A 95 -22.79 -6.17 10.32
CA ALA A 95 -22.38 -6.66 9.02
C ALA A 95 -21.52 -7.92 9.24
N PRO A 96 -21.72 -9.02 8.49
CA PRO A 96 -20.93 -10.22 8.68
C PRO A 96 -19.45 -9.88 8.52
N SER A 97 -18.62 -10.22 9.51
CA SER A 97 -17.17 -9.97 9.51
C SER A 97 -16.45 -10.50 8.27
N GLY A 98 -17.09 -11.35 7.47
CA GLY A 98 -16.69 -11.66 6.10
C GLY A 98 -17.58 -12.75 5.53
N ARG A 99 -17.60 -12.88 4.21
CA ARG A 99 -18.27 -13.97 3.49
C ARG A 99 -17.27 -14.66 2.59
N LEU A 100 -17.21 -15.98 2.69
CA LEU A 100 -16.37 -16.83 1.86
C LEU A 100 -17.22 -17.74 1.00
N THR A 101 -16.84 -17.84 -0.26
CA THR A 101 -17.24 -18.92 -1.15
C THR A 101 -16.01 -19.69 -1.60
N SER A 102 -16.16 -20.73 -2.42
CA SER A 102 -15.02 -21.42 -3.02
C SER A 102 -14.17 -20.53 -3.94
N THR A 103 -14.69 -19.39 -4.39
CA THR A 103 -14.04 -18.51 -5.39
C THR A 103 -14.11 -17.03 -5.03
N SER A 104 -14.49 -16.66 -3.81
CA SER A 104 -14.48 -15.24 -3.40
C SER A 104 -14.26 -15.07 -1.91
N LEU A 105 -13.43 -14.09 -1.57
CA LEU A 105 -13.30 -13.53 -0.23
C LEU A 105 -13.95 -12.14 -0.21
N ALA A 106 -14.96 -11.94 0.63
CA ALA A 106 -15.48 -10.61 0.96
C ALA A 106 -15.27 -10.35 2.46
N ILE A 107 -14.65 -9.24 2.82
CA ILE A 107 -14.27 -8.93 4.21
C ILE A 107 -14.40 -7.44 4.48
N THR A 108 -14.81 -7.09 5.70
CA THR A 108 -14.82 -5.70 6.17
C THR A 108 -13.59 -5.47 7.04
N LEU A 109 -12.83 -4.42 6.74
CA LEU A 109 -11.58 -4.08 7.43
C LEU A 109 -11.63 -2.62 7.93
N PRO A 110 -10.83 -2.26 8.95
CA PRO A 110 -10.71 -0.87 9.37
C PRO A 110 -10.18 0.02 8.24
N VAL A 111 -10.41 1.33 8.32
CA VAL A 111 -9.82 2.26 7.35
C VAL A 111 -8.29 2.30 7.52
N PRO A 112 -7.51 2.14 6.44
CA PRO A 112 -6.06 2.25 6.51
C PRO A 112 -5.59 3.60 7.10
N PRO A 113 -4.44 3.62 7.81
CA PRO A 113 -3.80 4.88 8.15
C PRO A 113 -3.45 5.66 6.88
N THR A 114 -3.42 6.99 6.94
CA THR A 114 -2.96 7.82 5.80
C THR A 114 -1.52 7.49 5.43
N ILE A 115 -1.11 7.74 4.19
CA ILE A 115 0.28 7.56 3.71
C ILE A 115 1.32 8.10 4.71
N ASN A 116 1.14 9.33 5.21
CA ASN A 116 2.05 9.97 6.17
C ASN A 116 2.23 9.22 7.50
N HIS A 117 1.29 8.34 7.82
CA HIS A 117 1.28 7.53 9.03
C HIS A 117 1.58 6.06 8.76
N GLN A 118 1.79 5.64 7.51
CA GLN A 118 2.09 4.24 7.16
C GLN A 118 3.57 3.93 7.32
N TYR A 119 4.45 4.83 6.85
CA TYR A 119 5.90 4.61 6.84
C TYR A 119 6.64 5.79 7.49
N ALA A 120 7.76 5.48 8.14
CA ALA A 120 8.72 6.46 8.63
C ALA A 120 10.08 6.20 7.98
N THR A 121 10.84 7.27 7.75
CA THR A 121 12.22 7.16 7.28
C THR A 121 13.16 7.23 8.47
N VAL A 122 13.91 6.15 8.72
CA VAL A 122 14.93 6.06 9.78
C VAL A 122 16.22 5.61 9.13
N ASN A 123 17.31 6.35 9.34
CA ASN A 123 18.62 6.05 8.75
C ASN A 123 18.57 5.82 7.22
N ALA A 124 17.87 6.72 6.50
CA ALA A 124 17.62 6.63 5.05
C ALA A 124 16.87 5.36 4.57
N ARG A 125 16.27 4.59 5.49
CA ARG A 125 15.43 3.42 5.18
C ARG A 125 13.97 3.70 5.50
N ARG A 126 13.06 3.26 4.63
CA ARG A 126 11.62 3.31 4.90
C ARG A 126 11.21 2.10 5.73
N LEU A 127 10.65 2.35 6.91
CA LEU A 127 10.16 1.33 7.83
C LEU A 127 8.67 1.53 8.09
N LEU A 128 7.97 0.43 8.37
CA LEU A 128 6.57 0.48 8.75
C LEU A 128 6.42 1.12 10.14
N THR A 129 5.56 2.12 10.26
CA THR A 129 5.27 2.76 11.55
C THR A 129 4.54 1.78 12.48
N ALA A 130 4.42 2.13 13.76
CA ALA A 130 3.56 1.39 14.69
C ALA A 130 2.10 1.32 14.20
N LYS A 131 1.56 2.42 13.65
CA LYS A 131 0.19 2.46 13.09
C LYS A 131 0.06 1.56 11.86
N GLY A 132 1.06 1.53 10.98
CA GLY A 132 1.09 0.62 9.84
C GLY A 132 1.13 -0.85 10.25
N ARG A 133 1.93 -1.17 11.27
CA ARG A 133 2.01 -2.52 11.86
C ARG A 133 0.67 -2.95 12.49
N GLN A 134 0.10 -2.09 13.33
CA GLN A 134 -1.20 -2.33 13.95
C GLN A 134 -2.30 -2.57 12.92
N TYR A 135 -2.29 -1.82 11.82
CA TYR A 135 -3.22 -2.03 10.72
C TYR A 135 -3.04 -3.41 10.08
N LYS A 136 -1.80 -3.82 9.75
CA LYS A 136 -1.52 -5.16 9.22
C LYS A 136 -1.99 -6.28 10.16
N GLU A 137 -1.73 -6.13 11.46
CA GLU A 137 -2.17 -7.08 12.48
C GLU A 137 -3.69 -7.19 12.56
N SER A 138 -4.40 -6.05 12.52
CA SER A 138 -5.87 -6.02 12.51
C SER A 138 -6.44 -6.73 11.27
N VAL A 139 -5.83 -6.51 10.09
CA VAL A 139 -6.22 -7.21 8.86
C VAL A 139 -5.99 -8.71 8.97
N ALA A 140 -4.81 -9.12 9.46
CA ALA A 140 -4.48 -10.53 9.65
C ALA A 140 -5.46 -11.23 10.60
N GLN A 141 -5.84 -10.57 11.69
CA GLN A 141 -6.82 -11.08 12.64
C GLN A 141 -8.20 -11.28 11.99
N GLU A 142 -8.71 -10.29 11.27
CA GLU A 142 -10.01 -10.40 10.59
C GLU A 142 -9.99 -11.51 9.53
N VAL A 143 -8.93 -11.58 8.72
CA VAL A 143 -8.76 -12.66 7.73
C VAL A 143 -8.74 -14.04 8.39
N LEU A 144 -8.03 -14.17 9.52
CA LEU A 144 -7.97 -15.42 10.27
C LEU A 144 -9.34 -15.84 10.81
N ILE A 145 -10.08 -14.92 11.43
CA ILE A 145 -11.42 -15.15 11.96
C ILE A 145 -12.34 -15.64 10.84
N VAL A 146 -12.30 -14.95 9.71
CA VAL A 146 -13.17 -15.19 8.57
C VAL A 146 -12.85 -16.54 7.90
N LEU A 147 -11.56 -16.87 7.73
CA LEU A 147 -11.15 -18.19 7.22
C LEU A 147 -11.45 -19.32 8.20
N GLY A 148 -11.32 -19.08 9.52
CA GLY A 148 -11.55 -20.08 10.56
C GLY A 148 -13.01 -20.51 10.71
N ARG A 149 -13.95 -19.66 10.26
CA ARG A 149 -15.40 -19.93 10.30
C ARG A 149 -15.95 -20.62 9.05
N SER A 150 -15.15 -20.81 8.00
CA SER A 150 -15.65 -21.22 6.68
C SER A 150 -15.14 -22.60 6.26
N ALA A 151 -16.07 -23.47 5.84
CA ALA A 151 -15.75 -24.73 5.17
C ALA A 151 -15.08 -24.54 3.79
N TYR A 152 -15.23 -23.36 3.18
CA TYR A 152 -14.66 -23.05 1.86
C TYR A 152 -13.21 -22.58 1.90
N ARG A 153 -12.56 -22.55 3.08
CA ARG A 153 -11.19 -22.08 3.26
C ARG A 153 -10.21 -22.73 2.26
N GLN A 154 -10.17 -24.06 2.20
CA GLN A 154 -9.17 -24.77 1.37
C GLN A 154 -9.41 -24.60 -0.14
N PRO A 155 -10.65 -24.77 -0.67
CA PRO A 155 -10.94 -24.46 -2.06
C PRO A 155 -10.58 -23.02 -2.45
N LEU A 156 -10.94 -22.05 -1.61
CA LEU A 156 -10.66 -20.64 -1.85
C LEU A 156 -9.16 -20.35 -1.91
N LEU A 157 -8.39 -20.80 -0.92
CA LEU A 157 -6.95 -20.55 -0.88
C LEU A 157 -6.22 -21.19 -2.07
N ARG A 158 -6.68 -22.35 -2.55
CA ARG A 158 -6.15 -22.93 -3.79
C ARG A 158 -6.44 -22.04 -4.99
N ALA A 159 -7.69 -21.63 -5.19
CA ALA A 159 -8.08 -20.77 -6.30
C ALA A 159 -7.32 -19.43 -6.29
N LEU A 160 -7.19 -18.80 -5.12
CA LEU A 160 -6.45 -17.54 -4.94
C LEU A 160 -4.94 -17.67 -5.15
N ARG A 161 -4.37 -18.89 -5.11
CA ARG A 161 -2.94 -19.16 -5.35
C ARG A 161 -2.65 -19.60 -6.79
N SER A 162 -3.65 -20.08 -7.53
CA SER A 162 -3.49 -20.60 -8.89
C SER A 162 -4.00 -19.67 -9.99
N SER A 163 -4.83 -18.67 -9.69
CA SER A 163 -5.42 -17.75 -10.70
C SER A 163 -5.04 -16.28 -10.51
N ASP A 164 -4.96 -15.50 -11.59
CA ASP A 164 -4.85 -14.03 -11.47
C ASP A 164 -5.99 -13.48 -10.61
N LEU A 165 -5.82 -12.30 -10.02
CA LEU A 165 -6.72 -11.81 -8.99
C LEU A 165 -7.28 -10.44 -9.33
N ALA A 166 -8.57 -10.27 -9.08
CA ALA A 166 -9.23 -8.97 -9.06
C ALA A 166 -9.47 -8.56 -7.60
N LEU A 167 -8.96 -7.38 -7.25
CA LEU A 167 -9.10 -6.76 -5.93
C LEU A 167 -10.06 -5.57 -6.05
N SER A 168 -11.21 -5.65 -5.39
CA SER A 168 -12.12 -4.52 -5.22
C SER A 168 -12.03 -3.98 -3.80
N ILE A 169 -11.82 -2.68 -3.65
CA ILE A 169 -11.85 -1.99 -2.36
C ILE A 169 -12.84 -0.84 -2.43
N ARG A 170 -13.81 -0.83 -1.52
CA ARG A 170 -14.73 0.29 -1.32
C ARG A 170 -14.42 0.97 0.00
N PHE A 171 -13.97 2.22 -0.09
CA PHE A 171 -13.66 3.05 1.06
C PHE A 171 -14.90 3.79 1.54
N HIS A 172 -15.26 3.58 2.80
CA HIS A 172 -16.29 4.35 3.49
C HIS A 172 -15.60 5.36 4.42
N PHE A 173 -15.49 6.60 3.97
CA PHE A 173 -14.85 7.68 4.75
C PHE A 173 -15.87 8.55 5.45
N THR A 174 -15.47 9.15 6.58
CA THR A 174 -16.32 10.09 7.32
C THR A 174 -16.60 11.38 6.54
N SER A 175 -15.64 11.82 5.72
CA SER A 175 -15.73 13.04 4.90
C SER A 175 -15.22 12.76 3.48
N PRO A 176 -15.90 13.29 2.43
CA PRO A 176 -15.50 13.06 1.05
C PRO A 176 -14.21 13.77 0.65
N LEU A 177 -13.77 14.80 1.38
CA LEU A 177 -12.64 15.65 0.95
C LEU A 177 -11.30 15.33 1.61
N ARG A 178 -11.28 14.46 2.63
CA ARG A 178 -10.08 14.30 3.47
C ARG A 178 -9.04 13.31 2.95
N ARG A 179 -9.40 12.40 2.03
CA ARG A 179 -8.53 11.32 1.58
C ARG A 179 -8.78 10.95 0.13
N ASP A 180 -7.69 10.67 -0.55
CA ASP A 180 -7.70 10.06 -1.87
C ASP A 180 -8.05 8.57 -1.75
N VAL A 181 -8.62 8.01 -2.82
CA VAL A 181 -9.10 6.63 -2.83
C VAL A 181 -7.95 5.61 -2.88
N ASP A 182 -6.82 6.01 -3.45
CA ASP A 182 -5.59 5.22 -3.56
C ASP A 182 -4.68 5.36 -2.32
N GLY A 183 -4.90 6.34 -1.45
CA GLY A 183 -4.04 6.63 -0.30
C GLY A 183 -3.92 5.49 0.73
N GLY A 184 -4.84 4.53 0.71
CA GLY A 184 -4.80 3.30 1.51
C GLY A 184 -4.58 2.02 0.71
N LEU A 185 -4.51 2.09 -0.62
CA LEU A 185 -4.48 0.91 -1.50
C LEU A 185 -3.29 0.01 -1.18
N LYS A 186 -2.06 0.55 -1.24
CA LYS A 186 -0.85 -0.28 -1.15
C LYS A 186 -0.76 -1.03 0.18
N ILE A 187 -0.98 -0.35 1.30
CA ILE A 187 -0.93 -1.01 2.61
C ILE A 187 -2.07 -2.02 2.81
N ALA A 188 -3.27 -1.76 2.26
CA ALA A 188 -4.38 -2.71 2.32
C ALA A 188 -4.09 -3.96 1.50
N GLN A 189 -3.58 -3.79 0.28
CA GLN A 189 -3.14 -4.88 -0.58
C GLN A 189 -2.03 -5.71 0.09
N ASP A 190 -0.99 -5.06 0.61
CA ASP A 190 0.12 -5.75 1.29
C ASP A 190 -0.38 -6.53 2.51
N ALA A 191 -1.23 -5.92 3.34
CA ALA A 191 -1.79 -6.56 4.53
C ALA A 191 -2.65 -7.77 4.19
N LEU A 192 -3.50 -7.66 3.17
CA LEU A 192 -4.37 -8.75 2.72
C LEU A 192 -3.55 -9.89 2.12
N CYS A 193 -2.59 -9.57 1.25
CA CYS A 193 -1.76 -10.57 0.60
C CYS A 193 -0.87 -11.32 1.60
N GLU A 194 -0.28 -10.60 2.55
CA GLU A 194 0.49 -11.17 3.65
C GLU A 194 -0.37 -12.10 4.52
N ALA A 195 -1.58 -11.66 4.91
CA ALA A 195 -2.50 -12.46 5.73
C ALA A 195 -2.97 -13.75 5.03
N LEU A 196 -3.09 -13.74 3.70
CA LEU A 196 -3.51 -14.89 2.90
C LEU A 196 -2.32 -15.75 2.42
N ALA A 197 -1.09 -15.30 2.66
CA ALA A 197 0.13 -15.87 2.09
C ALA A 197 0.03 -16.03 0.57
N ILE A 198 -0.34 -14.94 -0.12
CA ILE A 198 -0.40 -14.84 -1.59
C ILE A 198 0.56 -13.75 -2.07
N ASN A 199 1.08 -13.90 -3.28
CA ASN A 199 1.93 -12.89 -3.91
C ASN A 199 1.05 -11.76 -4.49
N ASP A 200 1.37 -10.50 -4.18
CA ASP A 200 0.62 -9.32 -4.63
C ASP A 200 0.77 -9.08 -6.15
N ASN A 201 1.82 -9.60 -6.79
CA ASN A 201 2.01 -9.58 -8.25
C ASN A 201 0.89 -10.32 -9.02
N ARG A 202 0.09 -11.14 -8.33
CA ARG A 202 -1.04 -11.86 -8.93
C ARG A 202 -2.28 -10.98 -9.09
N ILE A 203 -2.30 -9.80 -8.48
CA ILE A 203 -3.41 -8.86 -8.61
C ILE A 203 -3.23 -8.10 -9.92
N THR A 204 -4.04 -8.46 -10.92
CA THR A 204 -4.01 -7.89 -12.27
C THR A 204 -5.11 -6.86 -12.49
N GLU A 205 -6.17 -6.90 -11.68
CA GLU A 205 -7.31 -5.98 -11.75
C GLU A 205 -7.55 -5.33 -10.38
N ILE A 206 -7.66 -4.00 -10.34
CA ILE A 206 -7.93 -3.25 -9.11
C ILE A 206 -9.10 -2.30 -9.34
N HIS A 207 -10.13 -2.43 -8.51
CA HIS A 207 -11.32 -1.58 -8.55
C HIS A 207 -11.41 -0.80 -7.25
N LEU A 208 -11.34 0.53 -7.33
CA LEU A 208 -11.44 1.40 -6.17
C LEU A 208 -12.73 2.19 -6.20
N TYR A 209 -13.46 2.16 -5.09
CA TYR A 209 -14.69 2.91 -4.90
C TYR A 209 -14.58 3.79 -3.67
N LYS A 210 -15.21 4.96 -3.72
CA LYS A 210 -15.26 5.90 -2.60
C LYS A 210 -16.71 6.20 -2.25
N GLN A 211 -17.05 6.03 -0.99
CA GLN A 211 -18.35 6.35 -0.42
C GLN A 211 -18.17 7.13 0.88
N ARG A 212 -19.20 7.93 1.21
CA ARG A 212 -19.24 8.67 2.47
C ARG A 212 -20.10 7.90 3.46
N ASP A 213 -19.52 7.55 4.60
CA ASP A 213 -20.21 6.99 5.76
C ASP A 213 -19.66 7.70 7.02
N PRO A 214 -20.36 8.74 7.52
CA PRO A 214 -19.91 9.52 8.67
C PRO A 214 -19.85 8.72 9.97
N THR A 215 -20.62 7.64 10.08
CA THR A 215 -20.85 6.93 11.35
C THR A 215 -20.04 5.64 11.45
N HIS A 216 -19.75 4.97 10.33
CA HIS A 216 -19.06 3.67 10.33
C HIS A 216 -17.92 3.65 9.28
N PRO A 217 -16.80 4.34 9.55
CA PRO A 217 -15.66 4.33 8.63
C PRO A 217 -15.02 2.94 8.56
N ARG A 218 -14.95 2.39 7.35
CA ARG A 218 -14.41 1.05 7.07
C ARG A 218 -13.96 0.94 5.62
N ILE A 219 -13.34 -0.17 5.26
CA ILE A 219 -13.22 -0.60 3.88
C ILE A 219 -13.94 -1.94 3.70
N GLU A 220 -14.64 -2.08 2.58
CA GLU A 220 -15.19 -3.37 2.15
C GLU A 220 -14.28 -3.89 1.04
N VAL A 221 -13.71 -5.07 1.25
CA VAL A 221 -12.75 -5.67 0.34
C VAL A 221 -13.31 -6.95 -0.24
N THR A 222 -13.23 -7.07 -1.56
CA THR A 222 -13.54 -8.30 -2.27
C THR A 222 -12.33 -8.74 -3.08
N LEU A 223 -11.93 -10.00 -2.94
CA LEU A 223 -10.87 -10.64 -3.70
C LEU A 223 -11.43 -11.88 -4.40
N ILE A 224 -11.28 -11.91 -5.72
CA ILE A 224 -11.75 -13.02 -6.57
C ILE A 224 -10.64 -13.51 -7.52
N PRO A 225 -10.56 -14.82 -7.80
CA PRO A 225 -9.87 -15.36 -8.95
C PRO A 225 -10.46 -14.81 -10.26
N VAL A 226 -9.59 -14.41 -11.17
CA VAL A 226 -9.88 -14.08 -12.56
C VAL A 226 -9.46 -15.27 -13.42
N PRO A 227 -10.27 -15.71 -14.39
CA PRO A 227 -9.86 -16.74 -15.33
C PRO A 227 -8.61 -16.28 -16.08
N CYS A 228 -7.55 -17.10 -16.09
CA CYS A 228 -6.37 -16.82 -16.92
C CYS A 228 -6.83 -16.70 -18.38
N ARG A 229 -6.53 -15.57 -19.02
CA ARG A 229 -6.75 -15.41 -20.46
C ARG A 229 -5.65 -16.20 -21.16
N SER A 230 -5.99 -17.38 -21.67
CA SER A 230 -5.12 -18.25 -22.49
C SER A 230 -4.68 -17.57 -23.77
#